data_AF-A0A2M7H111-F1
#
_entry.id   AF-A0A2M7H111-F1
#
_cell.length_a   1.000
_cell.length_b   1.000
_cell.length_c   1.000
_cell.angle_alpha   90.00
_cell.angle_beta   90.00
_cell.angle_gamma   90.00
#
_symmetry.space_group_name_H-M   'P 1'
#
loop_
_entity.id
_entity.type
_entity.pdbx_description
1 polymer ?
#
loop_
_entity_poly.entity_id
_entity_poly.type
_entity_poly.pdbx_seq_one_letter_code
_entity_poly.pdbx_strand_id
1 'polypeptide(L)'
;MDNSKYLYSSIFLIGLFLLFIPQICSADIAVGFLSYNPPLLVIVIFMGVWIIEALTIKDKLVGTPQKALFTGLIINLFTALLGFLIALSVKNSVIEDVLSYGFIPSILIFLFVSIIIETMILYFYYRQEKWPKIIATGFLMNAKSYLFLLIFLILDAMVIGAFLVLIIVPYFFLKTFELLSAGKEISKSNRTKAIILITILSLIVCGFVFKGVMKGMEKSSFEKRGRAEEARIMADMNQIRSSAEVISDNEGSYVSFTCTYNDTMNTICNDVEKQAGMKPTIYTTFDKYCSHIKLLRGERWFCIDSRGNNYVTNVNPSTLGYCDGKTFICPPRAE
;
A
#
# COMPACT_ATOMS: atom_id res chain seq x y z
N MET A 1 -21.43 4.48 43.23
CA MET A 1 -20.36 3.89 42.38
C MET A 1 -19.98 4.94 41.34
N ASP A 2 -18.73 5.36 41.34
CA ASP A 2 -18.28 6.63 40.78
C ASP A 2 -18.09 6.56 39.25
N ASN A 3 -18.85 7.37 38.49
CA ASN A 3 -18.80 7.41 37.02
C ASN A 3 -17.45 7.91 36.50
N SER A 4 -16.64 8.56 37.35
CA SER A 4 -15.31 9.05 37.03
C SER A 4 -14.37 7.94 36.53
N LYS A 5 -14.41 6.74 37.13
CA LYS A 5 -13.50 5.63 36.77
C LYS A 5 -13.71 5.10 35.34
N TYR A 6 -14.94 5.11 34.83
CA TYR A 6 -15.23 4.66 33.46
C TYR A 6 -14.79 5.67 32.41
N LEU A 7 -14.81 6.96 32.76
CA LEU A 7 -14.35 8.03 31.88
C LEU A 7 -12.83 7.95 31.68
N TYR A 8 -12.06 7.80 32.76
CA TYR A 8 -10.60 7.63 32.67
C TYR A 8 -10.18 6.36 31.94
N SER A 9 -10.90 5.25 32.14
CA SER A 9 -10.62 4.01 31.40
C SER A 9 -10.90 4.13 29.90
N SER A 10 -11.94 4.88 29.52
CA SER A 10 -12.26 5.15 28.12
C SER A 10 -11.24 6.09 27.47
N ILE A 11 -10.80 7.14 28.17
CA ILE A 11 -9.76 8.08 27.70
C ILE A 11 -8.42 7.37 27.51
N PHE A 12 -8.06 6.48 28.44
CA PHE A 12 -6.83 5.67 28.34
C PHE A 12 -6.87 4.74 27.12
N LEU A 13 -8.01 4.08 26.86
CA LEU A 13 -8.20 3.21 25.69
C LEU A 13 -8.12 3.98 24.37
N ILE A 14 -8.66 5.20 24.32
CA ILE A 14 -8.54 6.10 23.17
C ILE A 14 -7.07 6.53 22.98
N GLY A 15 -6.37 6.90 24.05
CA GLY A 15 -4.96 7.24 24.01
C GLY A 15 -4.06 6.09 23.56
N LEU A 16 -4.34 4.87 24.01
CA LEU A 16 -3.65 3.66 23.58
C LEU A 16 -3.90 3.39 22.09
N PHE A 17 -5.15 3.50 21.62
CA PHE A 17 -5.49 3.38 20.21
C PHE A 17 -4.72 4.40 19.35
N LEU A 18 -4.64 5.65 19.79
CA LEU A 18 -3.90 6.71 19.09
C LEU A 18 -2.39 6.46 19.03
N LEU A 19 -1.81 5.74 20.00
CA LEU A 19 -0.39 5.35 20.00
C LEU A 19 -0.08 4.19 19.04
N PHE A 20 -1.05 3.31 18.77
CA PHE A 20 -0.86 2.17 17.87
C PHE A 20 -1.18 2.49 16.41
N ILE A 21 -2.01 3.50 16.11
CA ILE A 21 -2.32 3.94 14.74
C ILE A 21 -1.04 4.18 13.91
N PRO A 22 0.01 4.89 14.39
CA PRO A 22 1.24 5.09 13.62
C PRO A 22 1.99 3.79 13.29
N GLN A 23 1.98 2.81 14.20
CA GLN A 23 2.68 1.53 13.98
C GLN A 23 1.90 0.63 13.02
N ILE A 24 0.57 0.61 13.11
CA ILE A 24 -0.32 -0.11 12.19
C ILE A 24 -0.17 0.46 10.76
N CYS A 25 -0.14 1.79 10.61
CA CYS A 25 0.13 2.45 9.33
C CYS A 25 1.49 2.09 8.72
N SER A 26 2.47 1.63 9.51
CA SER A 26 3.81 1.25 9.03
C SER A 26 3.90 -0.23 8.61
N ALA A 27 3.12 -1.11 9.24
CA ALA A 27 3.05 -2.54 8.91
C ALA A 27 2.41 -2.78 7.53
N ASP A 28 1.56 -1.84 7.08
CA ASP A 28 0.93 -1.79 5.76
C ASP A 28 1.90 -1.83 4.57
N ILE A 29 3.15 -1.43 4.77
CA ILE A 29 4.17 -1.39 3.71
C ILE A 29 4.67 -2.82 3.36
N ALA A 30 4.48 -3.81 4.23
CA ALA A 30 5.07 -5.14 4.06
C ALA A 30 4.11 -6.22 3.51
N VAL A 31 2.79 -6.04 3.63
CA VAL A 31 1.81 -7.15 3.40
C VAL A 31 1.15 -7.11 2.02
N GLY A 32 1.43 -6.11 1.18
CA GLY A 32 1.02 -6.12 -0.23
C GLY A 32 -0.50 -6.21 -0.46
N PHE A 33 -1.32 -5.68 0.46
CA PHE A 33 -2.76 -5.59 0.22
C PHE A 33 -3.07 -4.67 -0.97
N LEU A 34 -3.90 -5.15 -1.90
CA LEU A 34 -4.26 -4.51 -3.17
C LEU A 34 -5.11 -3.22 -3.04
N SER A 35 -5.32 -2.71 -1.83
CA SER A 35 -6.19 -1.55 -1.57
C SER A 35 -5.38 -0.27 -1.37
N TYR A 36 -5.77 0.80 -2.07
CA TYR A 36 -5.18 2.13 -2.00
C TYR A 36 -5.37 2.85 -0.64
N ASN A 37 -5.95 2.21 0.38
CA ASN A 37 -6.16 2.77 1.72
C ASN A 37 -5.95 1.72 2.85
N PRO A 38 -4.72 1.30 3.11
CA PRO A 38 -4.45 0.18 4.00
C PRO A 38 -4.66 0.45 5.52
N PRO A 39 -4.53 1.68 6.10
CA PRO A 39 -4.61 1.84 7.55
C PRO A 39 -5.98 1.58 8.15
N LEU A 40 -7.03 2.02 7.48
CA LEU A 40 -8.40 1.84 7.97
C LEU A 40 -8.75 0.35 8.00
N LEU A 41 -8.38 -0.37 6.95
CA LEU A 41 -8.67 -1.79 6.81
C LEU A 41 -8.01 -2.60 7.94
N VAL A 42 -6.74 -2.34 8.24
CA VAL A 42 -6.05 -3.02 9.34
C VAL A 42 -6.66 -2.67 10.69
N ILE A 43 -7.07 -1.41 10.92
CA ILE A 43 -7.77 -1.03 12.15
C ILE A 43 -9.08 -1.81 12.30
N VAL A 44 -9.88 -1.94 11.23
CA VAL A 44 -11.16 -2.67 11.26
C VAL A 44 -10.93 -4.16 11.53
N ILE A 45 -9.93 -4.75 10.88
CA ILE A 45 -9.53 -6.13 11.11
C ILE A 45 -9.12 -6.32 12.57
N PHE A 46 -8.22 -5.49 13.09
CA PHE A 46 -7.72 -5.57 14.45
C PHE A 46 -8.86 -5.43 15.48
N MET A 47 -9.75 -4.45 15.28
CA MET A 47 -10.94 -4.28 16.13
C MET A 47 -11.85 -5.51 16.09
N GLY A 48 -12.05 -6.08 14.90
CA GLY A 48 -12.92 -7.23 14.72
C GLY A 48 -12.41 -8.49 15.41
N VAL A 49 -11.12 -8.81 15.20
CA VAL A 49 -10.43 -9.89 15.90
C VAL A 49 -10.57 -9.66 17.41
N TRP A 50 -10.18 -8.49 17.90
CA TRP A 50 -10.25 -8.16 19.33
C TRP A 50 -11.62 -8.38 19.95
N ILE A 51 -12.69 -7.95 19.29
CA ILE A 51 -14.05 -8.10 19.82
C ILE A 51 -14.50 -9.56 19.78
N ILE A 52 -14.19 -10.30 18.72
CA ILE A 52 -14.50 -11.74 18.60
C ILE A 52 -13.84 -12.52 19.75
N GLU A 53 -12.60 -12.17 20.06
CA GLU A 53 -11.85 -12.78 21.15
C GLU A 53 -12.44 -12.44 22.51
N ALA A 54 -12.71 -11.15 22.76
CA ALA A 54 -13.35 -10.70 23.98
C ALA A 54 -14.71 -11.38 24.23
N LEU A 55 -15.53 -11.53 23.18
CA LEU A 55 -16.81 -12.24 23.27
C LEU A 55 -16.61 -13.73 23.59
N THR A 56 -15.64 -14.38 22.93
CA THR A 56 -15.35 -15.80 23.18
C THR A 56 -14.84 -16.04 24.59
N ILE A 57 -13.97 -15.17 25.11
CA ILE A 57 -13.51 -15.20 26.49
C ILE A 57 -14.69 -14.97 27.45
N LYS A 58 -15.57 -14.00 27.18
CA LYS A 58 -16.74 -13.73 28.03
C LYS A 58 -17.68 -14.93 28.10
N ASP A 59 -17.92 -15.61 26.98
CA ASP A 59 -18.91 -16.71 26.90
C ASP A 59 -18.42 -18.01 27.54
N LYS A 60 -17.09 -18.21 27.62
CA LYS A 60 -16.49 -19.44 28.15
C LYS A 60 -15.84 -19.23 29.53
N LEU A 61 -15.21 -18.08 29.73
CA LEU A 61 -14.48 -17.59 30.90
C LEU A 61 -15.38 -17.16 32.07
N VAL A 62 -15.18 -17.62 33.31
CA VAL A 62 -15.75 -16.93 34.48
C VAL A 62 -15.00 -15.61 34.69
N GLY A 63 -15.69 -14.49 34.50
CA GLY A 63 -15.15 -13.15 34.69
C GLY A 63 -16.14 -12.06 34.31
N THR A 64 -15.74 -10.80 34.52
CA THR A 64 -16.54 -9.66 34.06
C THR A 64 -16.33 -9.41 32.57
N PRO A 65 -17.32 -8.82 31.85
CA PRO A 65 -17.17 -8.44 30.46
C PRO A 65 -15.96 -7.53 30.19
N GLN A 66 -15.63 -6.62 31.12
CA GLN A 66 -14.45 -5.75 31.00
C GLN A 66 -13.14 -6.53 31.11
N LYS A 67 -13.09 -7.52 32.01
CA LYS A 67 -11.92 -8.40 32.13
C LYS A 67 -11.70 -9.16 30.83
N ALA A 68 -12.77 -9.68 30.23
CA ALA A 68 -12.70 -10.37 28.93
C ALA A 68 -12.22 -9.44 27.81
N LEU A 69 -12.78 -8.22 27.73
CA LEU A 69 -12.39 -7.20 26.76
C LEU A 69 -10.90 -6.82 26.88
N PHE A 70 -10.43 -6.54 28.10
CA PHE A 70 -9.05 -6.16 28.34
C PHE A 70 -8.08 -7.32 28.08
N THR A 71 -8.47 -8.54 28.44
CA THR A 71 -7.67 -9.75 28.16
C THR A 71 -7.55 -9.96 26.66
N GLY A 72 -8.65 -9.85 25.90
CA GLY A 72 -8.61 -9.92 24.44
C GLY A 72 -7.72 -8.85 23.81
N LEU A 73 -7.69 -7.64 24.38
CA LEU A 73 -6.82 -6.56 23.87
C LEU A 73 -5.34 -6.91 24.05
N ILE A 74 -4.98 -7.36 25.25
CA ILE A 74 -3.60 -7.76 25.56
C ILE A 74 -3.18 -8.90 24.65
N ILE A 75 -4.03 -9.90 24.46
CA ILE A 75 -3.76 -11.03 23.57
C ILE A 75 -3.45 -10.52 22.16
N ASN A 76 -4.30 -9.67 21.59
CA ASN A 76 -4.07 -9.11 20.26
C ASN A 76 -2.79 -8.28 20.15
N LEU A 77 -2.43 -7.54 21.20
CA LEU A 77 -1.19 -6.78 21.20
C LEU A 77 0.04 -7.69 21.20
N PHE A 78 0.02 -8.78 21.97
CA PHE A 78 1.11 -9.76 21.98
C PHE A 78 1.22 -10.53 20.65
N THR A 79 0.09 -10.92 20.06
CA THR A 79 0.07 -11.65 18.78
C THR A 79 0.46 -10.73 17.60
N ALA A 80 0.03 -9.47 17.61
CA ALA A 80 0.47 -8.47 16.64
C ALA A 80 1.98 -8.20 16.76
N LEU A 81 2.50 -8.07 18.00
CA LEU A 81 3.93 -7.91 18.25
C LEU A 81 4.72 -9.13 17.75
N LEU A 82 4.24 -10.35 18.02
CA LEU A 82 4.85 -11.57 17.48
C LEU A 82 4.91 -11.55 15.95
N GLY A 83 3.80 -11.22 15.29
CA GLY A 83 3.74 -11.12 13.83
C GLY A 83 4.73 -10.11 13.29
N PHE A 84 4.85 -8.94 13.93
CA PHE A 84 5.83 -7.92 13.59
C PHE A 84 7.28 -8.39 13.76
N LEU A 85 7.60 -9.07 14.87
CA LEU A 85 8.94 -9.61 15.11
C LEU A 85 9.32 -10.69 14.08
N ILE A 86 8.37 -11.54 13.69
CA ILE A 86 8.56 -12.52 12.62
C ILE A 86 8.82 -11.80 11.30
N ALA A 87 8.01 -10.81 10.94
CA ALA A 87 8.19 -10.03 9.71
C ALA A 87 9.55 -9.30 9.66
N LEU A 88 10.00 -8.71 10.77
CA LEU A 88 11.33 -8.10 10.88
C LEU A 88 12.47 -9.12 10.71
N SER A 89 12.32 -10.30 11.31
CA SER A 89 13.33 -11.36 11.24
C SER A 89 13.49 -11.87 9.81
N VAL A 90 12.38 -11.99 9.08
CA VAL A 90 12.36 -12.35 7.64
C VAL A 90 13.07 -11.29 6.79
N LYS A 91 12.89 -10.01 7.09
CA LYS A 91 13.50 -8.91 6.31
C LYS A 91 15.03 -8.82 6.48
N ASN A 92 15.56 -9.21 7.63
CA ASN A 92 16.96 -8.94 8.01
C ASN A 92 17.91 -10.14 7.85
N SER A 93 17.44 -11.34 7.49
CA SER A 93 18.31 -12.53 7.51
C SER A 93 17.82 -13.67 6.63
N VAL A 94 18.78 -14.52 6.21
CA VAL A 94 18.88 -15.93 5.72
C VAL A 94 17.61 -16.84 5.70
N ILE A 95 16.48 -16.41 6.23
CA ILE A 95 15.17 -17.07 6.21
C ILE A 95 14.53 -17.02 4.81
N GLU A 96 15.12 -16.41 3.79
CA GLU A 96 14.67 -16.59 2.40
C GLU A 96 14.63 -18.08 2.02
N ASP A 97 15.61 -18.89 2.46
CA ASP A 97 15.66 -20.32 2.16
C ASP A 97 14.59 -21.13 2.93
N VAL A 98 14.24 -20.71 4.16
CA VAL A 98 13.19 -21.37 4.95
C VAL A 98 11.79 -20.97 4.48
N LEU A 99 11.62 -19.73 4.00
CA LEU A 99 10.37 -19.26 3.38
C LEU A 99 10.21 -19.71 1.93
N SER A 100 11.29 -20.17 1.29
CA SER A 100 11.25 -20.86 -0.01
C SER A 100 10.40 -22.14 0.03
N TYR A 101 10.21 -22.73 1.22
CA TYR A 101 9.28 -23.84 1.45
C TYR A 101 7.79 -23.46 1.37
N GLY A 102 7.48 -22.18 1.12
CA GLY A 102 6.15 -21.71 0.76
C GLY A 102 5.46 -20.91 1.86
N PHE A 103 4.53 -20.05 1.42
CA PHE A 103 3.70 -19.20 2.27
C PHE A 103 2.85 -19.99 3.28
N ILE A 104 2.41 -21.20 2.91
CA ILE A 104 1.48 -22.02 3.70
C ILE A 104 2.13 -22.54 5.01
N PRO A 105 3.31 -23.20 5.00
CA PRO A 105 3.99 -23.60 6.24
C PRO A 105 4.21 -22.47 7.24
N SER A 106 4.53 -21.27 6.75
CA SER A 106 4.80 -20.10 7.60
C SER A 106 3.55 -19.61 8.31
N ILE A 107 2.40 -19.59 7.61
CA ILE A 107 1.11 -19.30 8.23
C ILE A 107 0.75 -20.35 9.28
N LEU A 108 0.98 -21.63 8.98
CA LEU A 108 0.68 -22.71 9.93
C LEU A 108 1.54 -22.60 11.19
N ILE A 109 2.84 -22.34 11.05
CA ILE A 109 3.73 -22.10 12.19
C ILE A 109 3.25 -20.89 13.01
N PHE A 110 2.93 -19.78 12.34
CA PHE A 110 2.39 -18.60 13.02
C PHE A 110 1.11 -18.91 13.80
N LEU A 111 0.17 -19.63 13.19
CA LEU A 111 -1.07 -20.08 13.81
C LEU A 111 -0.82 -20.94 15.06
N PHE A 112 0.11 -21.91 14.99
CA PHE A 112 0.42 -22.75 16.14
C PHE A 112 1.07 -21.96 17.27
N VAL A 113 2.02 -21.08 16.94
CA VAL A 113 2.68 -20.22 17.94
C VAL A 113 1.68 -19.24 18.56
N SER A 114 0.76 -18.65 17.78
CA SER A 114 -0.28 -17.76 18.30
C SER A 114 -1.16 -18.50 19.29
N ILE A 115 -1.69 -19.68 18.93
CA ILE A 115 -2.52 -20.50 19.83
C ILE A 115 -1.81 -20.78 21.17
N ILE A 116 -0.51 -21.11 21.15
CA ILE A 116 0.26 -21.38 22.37
C ILE A 116 0.37 -20.14 23.23
N ILE A 117 0.83 -19.02 22.68
CA ILE A 117 1.02 -17.76 23.42
C ILE A 117 -0.32 -17.28 24.01
N GLU A 118 -1.38 -17.30 23.21
CA GLU A 118 -2.70 -16.87 23.63
C GLU A 118 -3.25 -17.72 24.77
N THR A 119 -3.07 -19.05 24.67
CA THR A 119 -3.46 -19.98 25.75
C THR A 119 -2.67 -19.72 27.03
N MET A 120 -1.37 -19.40 26.93
CA MET A 120 -0.55 -19.02 28.09
C MET A 120 -1.03 -17.71 28.73
N ILE A 121 -1.38 -16.69 27.94
CA ILE A 121 -1.93 -15.43 28.45
C ILE A 121 -3.27 -15.68 29.14
N LEU A 122 -4.17 -16.45 28.52
CA LEU A 122 -5.45 -16.83 29.13
C LEU A 122 -5.24 -17.57 30.45
N TYR A 123 -4.31 -18.51 30.50
CA TYR A 123 -3.94 -19.21 31.74
C TYR A 123 -3.50 -18.24 32.83
N PHE A 124 -2.67 -17.24 32.49
CA PHE A 124 -2.23 -16.24 33.45
C PHE A 124 -3.37 -15.40 34.02
N TYR A 125 -4.31 -14.95 33.18
CA TYR A 125 -5.43 -14.10 33.60
C TYR A 125 -6.60 -14.86 34.26
N TYR A 126 -6.75 -16.16 33.97
CA TYR A 126 -7.85 -17.00 34.42
C TYR A 126 -7.36 -18.26 35.15
N ARG A 127 -6.35 -18.14 36.03
CA ARG A 127 -5.78 -19.26 36.80
C ARG A 127 -6.80 -20.08 37.60
N GLN A 128 -7.94 -19.49 37.93
CA GLN A 128 -9.04 -20.17 38.65
C GLN A 128 -9.82 -21.17 37.77
N GLU A 129 -9.66 -21.14 36.45
CA GLU A 129 -10.33 -22.03 35.51
C GLU A 129 -9.54 -23.32 35.27
N LYS A 130 -10.25 -24.41 34.93
CA LYS A 130 -9.61 -25.69 34.62
C LYS A 130 -8.83 -25.61 33.30
N TRP A 131 -7.63 -26.16 33.27
CA TRP A 131 -6.73 -26.15 32.10
C TRP A 131 -7.39 -26.55 30.77
N PRO A 132 -8.17 -27.65 30.69
CA PRO A 132 -8.83 -28.06 29.44
C PRO A 132 -9.81 -27.00 28.90
N LYS A 133 -10.47 -26.26 29.79
CA LYS A 133 -11.40 -25.21 29.44
C LYS A 133 -10.68 -23.98 28.87
N ILE A 134 -9.49 -23.67 29.40
CA ILE A 134 -8.62 -22.59 28.92
C ILE A 134 -8.09 -22.92 27.52
N ILE A 135 -7.57 -24.14 27.31
CA ILE A 135 -7.11 -24.60 25.99
C ILE A 135 -8.25 -24.53 24.97
N ALA A 136 -9.42 -25.08 25.30
CA ALA A 136 -10.58 -25.06 24.40
C ALA A 136 -11.02 -23.64 24.05
N THR A 137 -10.90 -22.70 25.00
CA THR A 137 -11.19 -21.29 24.77
C THR A 137 -10.16 -20.65 23.85
N GLY A 138 -8.86 -20.88 24.08
CA GLY A 138 -7.77 -20.38 23.21
C GLY A 138 -7.90 -20.89 21.78
N PHE A 139 -8.19 -22.18 21.59
CA PHE A 139 -8.41 -22.75 20.26
C PHE A 139 -9.63 -22.14 19.56
N LEU A 140 -10.77 -22.06 20.26
CA LEU A 140 -12.01 -21.50 19.69
C LEU A 140 -11.86 -20.01 19.32
N MET A 141 -11.12 -19.27 20.13
CA MET A 141 -10.81 -17.87 19.94
C MET A 141 -10.03 -17.66 18.63
N ASN A 142 -8.90 -18.36 18.47
CA ASN A 142 -8.13 -18.36 17.23
C ASN A 142 -8.99 -18.76 16.04
N ALA A 143 -9.69 -19.90 16.12
CA ALA A 143 -10.49 -20.42 15.01
C ALA A 143 -11.52 -19.40 14.49
N LYS A 144 -12.20 -18.67 15.39
CA LYS A 144 -13.14 -17.61 15.00
C LYS A 144 -12.44 -16.38 14.43
N SER A 145 -11.31 -15.95 15.02
CA SER A 145 -10.51 -14.83 14.53
C SER A 145 -10.00 -15.09 13.10
N TYR A 146 -9.44 -16.28 12.82
CA TYR A 146 -8.97 -16.65 11.49
C TYR A 146 -10.11 -16.85 10.48
N LEU A 147 -11.25 -17.40 10.91
CA LEU A 147 -12.44 -17.47 10.05
C LEU A 147 -12.93 -16.06 9.67
N PHE A 148 -12.93 -15.12 10.62
CA PHE A 148 -13.26 -13.72 10.35
C PHE A 148 -12.26 -13.10 9.36
N LEU A 149 -10.95 -13.29 9.56
CA LEU A 149 -9.92 -12.82 8.63
C LEU A 149 -10.10 -13.38 7.21
N LEU A 150 -10.40 -14.68 7.09
CA LEU A 150 -10.63 -15.34 5.80
C LEU A 150 -11.86 -14.76 5.09
N ILE A 151 -12.98 -14.62 5.81
CA ILE A 151 -14.21 -14.01 5.26
C ILE A 151 -13.92 -12.57 4.83
N PHE A 152 -13.21 -11.81 5.66
CA PHE A 152 -12.86 -10.43 5.36
C PHE A 152 -11.97 -10.32 4.11
N LEU A 153 -10.97 -11.20 3.97
CA LEU A 153 -10.09 -11.27 2.80
C LEU A 153 -10.87 -11.58 1.51
N ILE A 154 -11.78 -12.56 1.56
CA ILE A 154 -12.63 -12.90 0.41
C ILE A 154 -13.50 -11.70 0.01
N LEU A 155 -14.07 -11.00 0.98
CA LEU A 155 -14.95 -9.86 0.72
C LEU A 155 -14.21 -8.62 0.21
N ASP A 156 -12.97 -8.39 0.66
CA ASP A 156 -12.10 -7.33 0.14
C ASP A 156 -11.75 -7.59 -1.33
N ALA A 157 -11.41 -8.84 -1.68
CA ALA A 157 -11.14 -9.24 -3.06
C ALA A 157 -12.33 -9.02 -4.01
N MET A 158 -13.57 -9.03 -3.49
CA MET A 158 -14.79 -8.81 -4.28
C MET A 158 -15.15 -7.32 -4.47
N VAL A 159 -14.34 -6.36 -3.98
CA VAL A 159 -14.64 -4.91 -4.00
C VAL A 159 -15.89 -4.55 -3.16
N ILE A 160 -16.45 -5.51 -2.42
CA ILE A 160 -17.56 -5.29 -1.47
C ILE A 160 -17.03 -4.83 -0.10
N GLY A 161 -15.74 -5.03 0.17
CA GLY A 161 -15.07 -4.69 1.43
C GLY A 161 -15.36 -3.27 1.93
N ALA A 162 -15.37 -2.27 1.04
CA ALA A 162 -15.66 -0.89 1.41
C ALA A 162 -17.07 -0.69 1.99
N PHE A 163 -18.09 -1.36 1.43
CA PHE A 163 -19.46 -1.30 1.94
C PHE A 163 -19.62 -2.07 3.25
N LEU A 164 -18.88 -3.17 3.41
CA LEU A 164 -18.89 -3.96 4.64
C LEU A 164 -18.31 -3.18 5.82
N VAL A 165 -17.27 -2.38 5.60
CA VAL A 165 -16.71 -1.52 6.65
C VAL A 165 -17.79 -0.62 7.26
N LEU A 166 -18.75 -0.12 6.47
CA LEU A 166 -19.86 0.71 6.97
C LEU A 166 -20.83 -0.03 7.90
N ILE A 167 -20.90 -1.36 7.81
CA ILE A 167 -21.79 -2.20 8.63
C ILE A 167 -21.03 -2.78 9.82
N ILE A 168 -19.82 -3.28 9.55
CA ILE A 168 -18.97 -3.98 10.50
C ILE A 168 -18.46 -3.03 11.59
N VAL A 169 -18.03 -1.82 11.22
CA VAL A 169 -17.48 -0.86 12.19
C VAL A 169 -18.52 -0.44 13.24
N PRO A 170 -19.74 0.01 12.87
CA PRO A 170 -20.76 0.32 13.87
C PRO A 170 -21.12 -0.89 14.74
N TYR A 171 -21.19 -2.09 14.15
CA TYR A 171 -21.43 -3.32 14.90
C TYR A 171 -20.37 -3.56 15.98
N PHE A 172 -19.09 -3.43 15.62
CA PHE A 172 -17.98 -3.60 16.54
C PHE A 172 -17.97 -2.54 17.64
N PHE A 173 -18.16 -1.27 17.31
CA PHE A 173 -18.28 -0.22 18.33
C PHE A 173 -19.41 -0.49 19.32
N LEU A 174 -20.56 -0.95 18.83
CA LEU A 174 -21.69 -1.31 19.69
C LEU A 174 -21.32 -2.44 20.65
N LYS A 175 -20.65 -3.48 20.16
CA LYS A 175 -20.20 -4.61 20.98
C LYS A 175 -19.16 -4.24 22.01
N THR A 176 -18.21 -3.39 21.65
CA THR A 176 -17.24 -2.84 22.62
C THR A 176 -17.96 -2.06 23.71
N PHE A 177 -18.95 -1.25 23.37
CA PHE A 177 -19.74 -0.50 24.36
C PHE A 177 -20.55 -1.42 25.28
N GLU A 178 -21.20 -2.45 24.73
CA GLU A 178 -21.91 -3.48 25.51
C GLU A 178 -20.97 -4.24 26.49
N LEU A 179 -19.71 -4.48 26.09
CA LEU A 179 -18.71 -5.10 26.94
C LEU A 179 -18.19 -4.14 28.03
N LEU A 180 -18.00 -2.87 27.70
CA LEU A 180 -17.54 -1.85 28.66
C LEU A 180 -18.60 -1.52 29.73
N SER A 181 -19.89 -1.55 29.37
CA SER A 181 -21.00 -1.18 30.25
C SER A 181 -21.29 -2.18 31.37
N ALA A 182 -20.42 -3.17 31.61
CA ALA A 182 -20.56 -4.19 32.66
C ALA A 182 -21.80 -5.09 32.50
N GLY A 183 -22.43 -5.11 31.33
CA GLY A 183 -23.74 -5.71 31.18
C GLY A 183 -24.85 -4.96 31.91
N LYS A 184 -24.63 -3.71 32.39
CA LYS A 184 -25.76 -2.85 32.75
C LYS A 184 -26.58 -2.63 31.49
N GLU A 185 -27.85 -2.98 31.57
CA GLU A 185 -28.79 -2.73 30.48
C GLU A 185 -28.80 -1.24 30.18
N ILE A 186 -28.18 -0.89 29.06
CA ILE A 186 -28.29 0.44 28.51
C ILE A 186 -29.76 0.63 28.19
N SER A 187 -30.39 1.65 28.77
CA SER A 187 -31.80 1.93 28.49
C SER A 187 -32.02 1.95 26.98
N LYS A 188 -33.16 1.42 26.52
CA LYS A 188 -33.48 1.30 25.08
C LYS A 188 -33.28 2.65 24.35
N SER A 189 -33.62 3.76 25.01
CA SER A 189 -33.39 5.13 24.51
C SER A 189 -31.91 5.48 24.34
N ASN A 190 -31.06 5.20 25.33
CA ASN A 190 -29.62 5.49 25.24
C ASN A 190 -28.92 4.59 24.22
N ARG A 191 -29.38 3.34 24.04
CA ARG A 191 -28.86 2.43 23.02
C ARG A 191 -29.12 2.96 21.61
N THR A 192 -30.34 3.43 21.33
CA THR A 192 -30.68 4.02 20.03
C THR A 192 -29.85 5.28 19.76
N LYS A 193 -29.68 6.15 20.77
CA LYS A 193 -28.83 7.36 20.65
C LYS A 193 -27.37 7.00 20.35
N ALA A 194 -26.81 6.00 21.02
CA ALA A 194 -25.44 5.54 20.78
C ALA A 194 -25.27 4.97 19.37
N ILE A 195 -26.22 4.12 18.91
CA ILE A 195 -26.20 3.57 17.55
C ILE A 195 -26.21 4.70 16.51
N ILE A 196 -27.14 5.66 16.63
CA ILE A 196 -27.23 6.79 15.69
C ILE A 196 -25.93 7.59 15.67
N LEU A 197 -25.37 7.90 16.85
CA LEU A 197 -24.12 8.66 16.96
C LEU A 197 -22.94 7.92 16.32
N ILE A 198 -22.78 6.62 16.60
CA ILE A 198 -21.72 5.79 16.04
C ILE A 198 -21.85 5.70 14.53
N THR A 199 -23.07 5.49 14.01
CA THR A 199 -23.33 5.43 12.57
C THR A 199 -22.98 6.75 11.88
N ILE A 200 -23.38 7.89 12.46
CA ILE A 200 -23.04 9.22 11.91
C ILE A 200 -21.51 9.42 11.91
N LEU A 201 -20.83 9.11 13.02
CA LEU A 201 -19.37 9.23 13.12
C LEU A 201 -18.66 8.36 12.08
N SER A 202 -19.14 7.12 11.90
CA SER A 202 -18.60 6.16 10.93
C SER A 202 -18.77 6.67 9.49
N LEU A 203 -19.93 7.25 9.16
CA LEU A 203 -20.18 7.87 7.85
C LEU A 203 -19.27 9.07 7.60
N ILE A 204 -19.02 9.91 8.61
CA ILE A 204 -18.11 11.06 8.51
C ILE A 204 -16.69 10.58 8.22
N VAL A 205 -16.16 9.62 9.00
CA VAL A 205 -14.82 9.05 8.78
C VAL A 205 -14.73 8.42 7.40
N CYS A 206 -15.72 7.63 6.99
CA CYS A 206 -15.75 7.03 5.66
C CYS A 206 -15.73 8.08 4.54
N GLY A 207 -16.45 9.19 4.70
CA GLY A 207 -16.45 10.30 3.73
C GLY A 207 -15.08 10.97 3.59
N PHE A 208 -14.34 11.16 4.69
CA PHE A 208 -12.97 11.68 4.65
C PHE A 208 -12.01 10.72 3.93
N VAL A 209 -12.09 9.43 4.23
CA VAL A 209 -11.27 8.39 3.62
C VAL A 209 -11.56 8.30 2.11
N PHE A 210 -12.84 8.33 1.71
CA PHE A 210 -13.25 8.27 0.32
C PHE A 210 -12.76 9.48 -0.50
N LYS A 211 -12.79 10.68 0.08
CA LYS A 211 -12.19 11.88 -0.55
C LYS A 211 -10.68 11.72 -0.78
N GLY A 212 -9.97 11.02 0.12
CA GLY A 212 -8.56 10.68 -0.05
C GLY A 212 -8.31 9.75 -1.24
N VAL A 213 -9.10 8.66 -1.36
CA VAL A 213 -9.00 7.71 -2.49
C VAL A 213 -9.20 8.41 -3.83
N MET A 214 -10.27 9.21 -3.94
CA MET A 214 -10.63 9.86 -5.19
C MET A 214 -9.52 10.81 -5.67
N LYS A 215 -8.88 11.55 -4.76
CA LYS A 215 -7.72 12.40 -5.07
C LYS A 215 -6.48 11.60 -5.50
N GLY A 216 -6.28 10.40 -4.94
CA GLY A 216 -5.19 9.50 -5.31
C GLY A 216 -5.34 8.92 -6.72
N MET A 217 -6.56 8.54 -7.10
CA MET A 217 -6.85 7.98 -8.42
C MET A 217 -6.61 9.00 -9.55
N GLU A 218 -6.98 10.26 -9.34
CA GLU A 218 -6.83 11.33 -10.33
C GLU A 218 -5.35 11.60 -10.68
N LYS A 219 -4.45 11.61 -9.68
CA LYS A 219 -3.00 11.74 -9.92
C LYS A 219 -2.42 10.56 -10.70
N SER A 220 -2.87 9.34 -10.42
CA SER A 220 -2.27 8.14 -11.01
C SER A 220 -2.55 7.98 -12.51
N SER A 221 -3.70 8.48 -13.01
CA SER A 221 -4.06 8.33 -14.42
C SER A 221 -3.24 9.28 -15.31
N PHE A 222 -3.09 10.53 -14.88
CA PHE A 222 -2.24 11.51 -15.57
C PHE A 222 -0.76 11.09 -15.52
N GLU A 223 -0.32 10.57 -14.37
CA GLU A 223 1.03 10.04 -14.20
C GLU A 223 1.29 8.71 -14.92
N LYS A 224 0.28 7.94 -15.32
CA LYS A 224 0.50 6.73 -16.15
C LYS A 224 0.54 7.07 -17.62
N ARG A 225 -0.37 7.94 -18.09
CA ARG A 225 -0.46 8.33 -19.51
C ARG A 225 0.83 8.96 -20.02
N GLY A 226 1.39 9.93 -19.30
CA GLY A 226 2.65 10.55 -19.72
C GLY A 226 3.88 9.62 -19.66
N ARG A 227 3.87 8.51 -18.89
CA ARG A 227 4.98 7.53 -18.94
C ARG A 227 4.91 6.71 -20.22
N ALA A 228 3.71 6.33 -20.64
CA ALA A 228 3.51 5.59 -21.88
C ALA A 228 3.86 6.45 -23.11
N GLU A 229 3.47 7.72 -23.10
CA GLU A 229 3.84 8.69 -24.14
C GLU A 229 5.35 8.92 -24.18
N GLU A 230 6.02 9.13 -23.04
CA GLU A 230 7.49 9.25 -23.00
C GLU A 230 8.22 7.96 -23.46
N ALA A 231 7.72 6.78 -23.10
CA ALA A 231 8.28 5.50 -23.54
C ALA A 231 8.22 5.36 -25.08
N ARG A 232 7.12 5.80 -25.69
CA ARG A 232 6.98 5.77 -27.14
C ARG A 232 7.85 6.84 -27.82
N ILE A 233 7.97 8.05 -27.27
CA ILE A 233 8.96 9.04 -27.72
C ILE A 233 10.38 8.45 -27.72
N MET A 234 10.78 7.78 -26.64
CA MET A 234 12.12 7.16 -26.53
C MET A 234 12.31 6.02 -27.55
N ALA A 235 11.28 5.23 -27.83
CA ALA A 235 11.33 4.18 -28.84
C ALA A 235 11.49 4.77 -30.26
N ASP A 236 10.73 5.83 -30.58
CA ASP A 236 10.81 6.53 -31.87
C ASP A 236 12.18 7.20 -32.05
N MET A 237 12.72 7.83 -31.00
CA MET A 237 14.09 8.37 -31.01
C MET A 237 15.15 7.29 -31.24
N ASN A 238 14.98 6.09 -30.70
CA ASN A 238 15.89 4.97 -30.99
C ASN A 238 15.80 4.50 -32.45
N GLN A 239 14.62 4.57 -33.07
CA GLN A 239 14.48 4.30 -34.51
C GLN A 239 15.18 5.38 -35.35
N ILE A 240 15.04 6.65 -34.97
CA ILE A 240 15.77 7.77 -35.58
C ILE A 240 17.29 7.52 -35.55
N ARG A 241 17.83 7.03 -34.43
CA ARG A 241 19.25 6.66 -34.30
C ARG A 241 19.65 5.59 -35.32
N SER A 242 18.88 4.50 -35.41
CA SER A 242 19.16 3.43 -36.37
C SER A 242 19.11 3.93 -37.82
N SER A 243 18.16 4.81 -38.15
CA SER A 243 18.09 5.43 -39.48
C SER A 243 19.31 6.30 -39.79
N ALA A 244 19.86 7.02 -38.81
CA ALA A 244 21.07 7.81 -39.00
C ALA A 244 22.25 6.93 -39.44
N GLU A 245 22.45 5.79 -38.79
CA GLU A 245 23.52 4.84 -39.16
C GLU A 245 23.33 4.26 -40.56
N VAL A 246 22.10 3.91 -40.94
CA VAL A 246 21.78 3.41 -42.29
C VAL A 246 22.03 4.48 -43.35
N ILE A 247 21.69 5.74 -43.09
CA ILE A 247 21.96 6.85 -44.01
C ILE A 247 23.46 7.03 -44.21
N SER A 248 24.24 7.01 -43.11
CA SER A 248 25.69 7.13 -43.19
C SER A 248 26.34 5.96 -43.91
N ASP A 249 25.84 4.73 -43.76
CA ASP A 249 26.35 3.56 -44.47
C ASP A 249 26.09 3.66 -45.98
N ASN A 250 24.90 4.14 -46.37
CA ASN A 250 24.52 4.28 -47.78
C ASN A 250 25.19 5.47 -48.49
N GLU A 251 25.33 6.61 -47.81
CA GLU A 251 25.79 7.87 -48.41
C GLU A 251 27.24 8.21 -48.05
N GLY A 252 27.84 7.48 -47.12
CA GLY A 252 29.16 7.78 -46.55
C GLY A 252 29.18 9.04 -45.69
N SER A 253 28.02 9.55 -45.27
CA SER A 253 27.89 10.83 -44.54
C SER A 253 26.55 10.95 -43.79
N TYR A 254 26.52 11.69 -42.68
CA TYR A 254 25.28 12.03 -41.97
C TYR A 254 24.61 13.32 -42.47
N VAL A 255 25.15 14.03 -43.48
CA VAL A 255 24.65 15.36 -43.89
C VAL A 255 23.15 15.34 -44.25
N SER A 256 22.67 14.27 -44.89
CA SER A 256 21.26 14.13 -45.29
C SER A 256 20.32 13.69 -44.16
N PHE A 257 20.86 13.29 -42.99
CA PHE A 257 20.08 12.81 -41.85
C PHE A 257 19.23 13.95 -41.26
N THR A 258 17.98 14.00 -41.69
CA THR A 258 16.99 15.00 -41.32
C THR A 258 15.61 14.34 -41.22
N CYS A 259 14.65 14.99 -40.55
CA CYS A 259 13.26 14.50 -40.51
C CYS A 259 12.57 14.47 -41.88
N THR A 260 13.15 15.08 -42.91
CA THR A 260 12.61 15.12 -44.28
C THR A 260 13.36 14.22 -45.24
N TYR A 261 14.29 13.39 -44.74
CA TYR A 261 15.14 12.53 -45.57
C TYR A 261 14.34 11.58 -46.47
N ASN A 262 13.38 10.84 -45.89
CA ASN A 262 12.47 9.96 -46.59
C ASN A 262 11.14 9.84 -45.82
N ASP A 263 10.17 9.13 -46.41
CA ASP A 263 8.85 8.96 -45.80
C ASP A 263 8.91 8.30 -44.42
N THR A 264 9.79 7.31 -44.23
CA THR A 264 9.97 6.62 -42.94
C THR A 264 10.46 7.59 -41.85
N MET A 265 11.49 8.38 -42.12
CA MET A 265 12.01 9.39 -41.19
C MET A 265 10.96 10.46 -40.89
N ASN A 266 10.21 10.89 -41.90
CA ASN A 266 9.13 11.84 -41.73
C ASN A 266 8.02 11.29 -40.82
N THR A 267 7.61 10.03 -41.03
CA THR A 267 6.63 9.36 -40.15
C THR A 267 7.12 9.29 -38.71
N ILE A 268 8.35 8.86 -38.46
CA ILE A 268 8.88 8.74 -37.09
C ILE A 268 8.97 10.12 -36.41
N CYS A 269 9.48 11.14 -37.08
CA CYS A 269 9.56 12.49 -36.52
C CYS A 269 8.17 13.10 -36.24
N ASN A 270 7.17 12.85 -37.09
CA ASN A 270 5.80 13.32 -36.87
C ASN A 270 5.12 12.56 -35.72
N ASP A 271 5.46 11.28 -35.52
CA ASP A 271 5.01 10.51 -34.36
C ASP A 271 5.60 11.07 -33.06
N VAL A 272 6.89 11.44 -33.04
CA VAL A 272 7.51 12.16 -31.92
C VAL A 272 6.80 13.51 -31.68
N GLU A 273 6.56 14.29 -32.73
CA GLU A 273 5.88 15.59 -32.63
C GLU A 273 4.45 15.46 -32.09
N LYS A 274 3.71 14.44 -32.53
CA LYS A 274 2.36 14.18 -32.04
C LYS A 274 2.32 13.87 -30.54
N GLN A 275 3.39 13.27 -30.00
CA GLN A 275 3.48 12.88 -28.60
C GLN A 275 4.09 13.98 -27.73
N ALA A 276 5.16 14.64 -28.20
CA ALA A 276 5.93 15.64 -27.46
C ALA A 276 5.44 17.08 -27.70
N GLY A 277 4.65 17.32 -28.74
CA GLY A 277 4.24 18.63 -29.22
C GLY A 277 5.28 19.37 -30.06
N MET A 278 6.44 18.74 -30.33
CA MET A 278 7.52 19.31 -31.14
C MET A 278 8.35 18.21 -31.81
N LYS A 279 8.93 18.50 -32.98
CA LYS A 279 9.88 17.60 -33.66
C LYS A 279 11.21 17.50 -32.90
N PRO A 280 11.94 16.37 -33.02
CA PRO A 280 13.29 16.28 -32.49
C PRO A 280 14.21 17.25 -33.22
N THR A 281 15.10 17.90 -32.48
CA THR A 281 16.17 18.71 -33.06
C THR A 281 17.26 17.76 -33.53
N ILE A 282 17.72 17.92 -34.77
CA ILE A 282 18.77 17.10 -35.37
C ILE A 282 19.87 18.03 -35.87
N TYR A 283 21.11 17.74 -35.48
CA TYR A 283 22.31 18.39 -36.01
C TYR A 283 23.23 17.35 -36.62
N THR A 284 23.80 17.66 -37.78
CA THR A 284 24.66 16.74 -38.55
C THR A 284 25.92 17.42 -39.08
N THR A 285 26.96 16.62 -39.27
CA THR A 285 28.15 16.91 -40.10
C THR A 285 28.36 15.76 -41.07
N PHE A 286 29.51 15.74 -41.75
CA PHE A 286 29.93 14.59 -42.54
C PHE A 286 30.10 13.32 -41.69
N ASP A 287 30.76 13.43 -40.53
CA ASP A 287 31.22 12.30 -39.71
C ASP A 287 30.44 12.10 -38.40
N LYS A 288 29.56 13.04 -38.02
CA LYS A 288 28.88 13.03 -36.73
C LYS A 288 27.43 13.50 -36.85
N TYR A 289 26.63 13.06 -35.89
CA TYR A 289 25.30 13.61 -35.64
C TYR A 289 25.00 13.62 -34.14
N CYS A 290 23.99 14.41 -33.79
CA CYS A 290 23.28 14.28 -32.53
C CYS A 290 21.82 14.72 -32.71
N SER A 291 20.93 14.17 -31.90
CA SER A 291 19.53 14.56 -31.88
C SER A 291 18.95 14.50 -30.49
N HIS A 292 18.03 15.43 -30.18
CA HIS A 292 17.40 15.48 -28.87
C HIS A 292 15.95 15.98 -28.93
N ILE A 293 15.21 15.65 -27.88
CA ILE A 293 13.81 16.06 -27.66
C ILE A 293 13.52 16.26 -26.18
N LYS A 294 12.68 17.23 -25.82
CA LYS A 294 12.21 17.43 -24.44
C LYS A 294 11.13 16.40 -24.12
N LEU A 295 11.24 15.72 -22.97
CA LEU A 295 10.24 14.79 -22.49
C LEU A 295 9.10 15.54 -21.78
N LEU A 296 7.93 14.90 -21.68
CA LEU A 296 6.70 15.54 -21.19
C LEU A 296 6.76 15.95 -19.70
N ARG A 297 7.67 15.36 -18.92
CA ARG A 297 7.74 15.60 -17.47
C ARG A 297 9.06 16.18 -17.01
N GLY A 298 8.93 17.32 -16.35
CA GLY A 298 10.05 18.04 -15.75
C GLY A 298 11.00 18.58 -16.81
N GLU A 299 12.21 18.91 -16.37
CA GLU A 299 13.28 19.39 -17.25
C GLU A 299 14.13 18.21 -17.74
N ARG A 300 13.47 17.23 -18.35
CA ARG A 300 14.12 16.00 -18.85
C ARG A 300 14.18 16.00 -20.37
N TRP A 301 15.27 15.45 -20.89
CA TRP A 301 15.56 15.38 -22.33
C TRP A 301 16.00 13.98 -22.68
N PHE A 302 15.59 13.49 -23.84
CA PHE A 302 16.15 12.28 -24.43
C PHE A 302 17.12 12.68 -25.55
N CYS A 303 18.34 12.16 -25.51
CA CYS A 303 19.40 12.53 -26.44
C CYS A 303 20.05 11.28 -27.04
N ILE A 304 20.33 11.34 -28.34
CA ILE A 304 21.09 10.35 -29.10
C ILE A 304 22.28 11.01 -29.81
N ASP A 305 23.39 10.30 -29.95
CA ASP A 305 24.56 10.79 -30.69
C ASP A 305 25.29 9.68 -31.47
N SER A 306 26.17 10.11 -32.37
CA SER A 306 27.07 9.26 -33.18
C SER A 306 28.05 8.38 -32.39
N ARG A 307 28.16 8.53 -31.06
CA ARG A 307 28.96 7.61 -30.21
C ARG A 307 28.14 6.43 -29.70
N GLY A 308 26.88 6.33 -30.11
CA GLY A 308 25.96 5.29 -29.68
C GLY A 308 25.25 5.59 -28.35
N ASN A 309 25.41 6.79 -27.78
CA ASN A 309 24.68 7.17 -26.58
C ASN A 309 23.17 7.31 -26.87
N ASN A 310 22.32 6.84 -25.96
CA ASN A 310 20.86 6.96 -26.05
C ASN A 310 20.17 6.96 -24.67
N TYR A 311 20.20 8.07 -23.96
CA TYR A 311 19.69 8.10 -22.59
C TYR A 311 19.01 9.42 -22.22
N VAL A 312 18.35 9.40 -21.06
CA VAL A 312 17.69 10.57 -20.47
C VAL A 312 18.70 11.42 -19.69
N THR A 313 18.60 12.73 -19.83
CA THR A 313 19.39 13.72 -19.07
C THR A 313 18.51 14.85 -18.54
N ASN A 314 18.93 15.49 -17.46
CA ASN A 314 18.31 16.69 -16.90
C ASN A 314 18.96 17.99 -17.42
N VAL A 315 19.99 17.86 -18.26
CA VAL A 315 20.71 18.99 -18.86
C VAL A 315 20.17 19.20 -20.27
N ASN A 316 19.80 20.44 -20.61
CA ASN A 316 19.33 20.75 -21.96
C ASN A 316 20.45 20.50 -22.99
N PRO A 317 20.27 19.56 -23.94
CA PRO A 317 21.31 19.23 -24.91
C PRO A 317 21.70 20.36 -25.87
N SER A 318 20.85 21.39 -26.03
CA SER A 318 21.19 22.57 -26.86
C SER A 318 22.16 23.55 -26.17
N THR A 319 22.61 23.27 -24.95
CA THR A 319 23.60 24.10 -24.25
C THR A 319 25.01 23.93 -24.84
N LEU A 320 25.82 24.99 -24.74
CA LEU A 320 27.15 25.04 -25.35
C LEU A 320 28.01 23.85 -24.92
N GLY A 321 28.58 23.14 -25.88
CA GLY A 321 29.45 21.98 -25.64
C GLY A 321 28.77 20.62 -25.65
N TYR A 322 27.48 20.54 -25.99
CA TYR A 322 26.74 19.28 -26.13
C TYR A 322 26.22 19.03 -27.54
N CYS A 323 24.92 19.10 -27.77
CA CYS A 323 24.29 18.90 -29.08
C CYS A 323 23.77 20.26 -29.58
N ASP A 324 24.71 21.17 -29.83
CA ASP A 324 24.45 22.59 -30.12
C ASP A 324 24.70 22.98 -31.59
N GLY A 325 24.95 21.98 -32.45
CA GLY A 325 25.28 22.16 -33.86
C GLY A 325 26.77 22.45 -34.14
N LYS A 326 27.59 22.65 -33.09
CA LYS A 326 29.06 22.69 -33.18
C LYS A 326 29.68 21.47 -32.52
N THR A 327 29.09 21.04 -31.43
CA THR A 327 29.37 19.81 -30.71
C THR A 327 28.24 18.82 -30.99
N PHE A 328 28.56 17.53 -31.00
CA PHE A 328 27.66 16.44 -31.37
C PHE A 328 27.68 15.33 -30.32
N ILE A 329 27.59 15.73 -29.04
CA ILE A 329 27.73 14.82 -27.89
C ILE A 329 26.57 15.05 -26.93
N CYS A 330 25.93 13.97 -26.48
CA CYS A 330 24.88 14.09 -25.47
C CYS A 330 25.43 14.48 -24.09
N PRO A 331 24.68 15.26 -23.28
CA PRO A 331 25.07 15.55 -21.90
C PRO A 331 25.19 14.29 -21.05
N PRO A 332 25.78 14.34 -19.83
CA PRO A 332 25.81 13.19 -18.93
C PRO A 332 24.40 12.67 -18.59
N ARG A 333 24.31 11.37 -18.30
CA ARG A 333 23.04 10.72 -17.91
C ARG A 333 22.49 11.36 -16.63
N ALA A 334 21.17 11.52 -16.56
CA ALA A 334 20.52 11.82 -15.28
C ALA A 334 20.68 10.61 -14.35
N GLU A 335 21.29 10.82 -13.18
CA GLU A 335 21.35 9.82 -12.09
C GLU A 335 19.98 9.57 -11.47
#